data_AF-A0AAV6A0P6-F1
#
_entry.id   AF-A0AAV6A0P6-F1
#
_cell.length_a   1.000
_cell.length_b   1.000
_cell.length_c   1.000
_cell.angle_alpha   90.00
_cell.angle_beta   90.00
_cell.angle_gamma   90.00
#
_symmetry.space_group_name_H-M   'P 1'
#
loop_
_entity.id
_entity.type
_entity.pdbx_description
1 polymer ?
#
loop_
_entity_poly.entity_id
_entity_poly.type
_entity_poly.pdbx_seq_one_letter_code
_entity_poly.pdbx_strand_id
1 'polypeptide(L)'
;MRLDNPMAEGDRVAIGARTGEEGWRQPFRIVCGGARRPQRLEMLAGRDAPVLEMDDFGPGVFCDMPRRLRWRRGWLTDTVEITHVGAVTSRPSYALHDGRGGRAARVDPSAPSRARATRSPRGRLPLVRATMDGRDLGWCLIDTGAGASAIDRAVADDLGLASLGRTWVLTPTGGEGAAYRRGRALAIGPVTLPEALDSTG
;
A
#
# COMPACT_ATOMS: atom_id res chain seq x y z
N MET A 1 5.06 21.89 -5.89
CA MET A 1 6.14 21.05 -6.45
C MET A 1 7.35 21.94 -6.67
N ARG A 2 8.53 21.59 -6.13
CA ARG A 2 9.80 22.29 -6.39
C ARG A 2 10.67 21.40 -7.26
N LEU A 3 11.18 21.95 -8.35
CA LEU A 3 12.11 21.28 -9.25
C LEU A 3 13.53 21.66 -8.83
N ASP A 4 14.39 20.66 -8.69
CA ASP A 4 15.84 20.82 -8.53
C ASP A 4 16.51 20.87 -9.91
N ASN A 5 17.75 21.35 -9.99
CA ASN A 5 18.44 21.58 -11.26
C ASN A 5 18.46 20.33 -12.16
N PRO A 6 18.14 20.46 -13.47
CA PRO A 6 18.19 19.35 -14.40
C PRO A 6 19.63 18.89 -14.62
N MET A 7 19.85 17.57 -14.66
CA MET A 7 21.11 16.97 -15.13
C MET A 7 20.88 16.36 -16.52
N ALA A 8 21.77 16.62 -17.47
CA ALA A 8 21.69 16.08 -18.83
C ALA A 8 22.73 14.97 -19.04
N GLU A 9 22.31 13.85 -19.64
CA GLU A 9 23.17 12.74 -20.07
C GLU A 9 22.71 12.25 -21.45
N GLY A 10 23.42 12.65 -22.50
CA GLY A 10 22.97 12.43 -23.89
C GLY A 10 21.62 13.09 -24.17
N ASP A 11 20.70 12.36 -24.79
CA ASP A 11 19.32 12.83 -25.07
C ASP A 11 18.39 12.74 -23.85
N ARG A 12 18.92 12.39 -22.67
CA ARG A 12 18.14 12.24 -21.45
C ARG A 12 18.34 13.41 -20.51
N VAL A 13 17.23 13.89 -19.95
CA VAL A 13 17.23 14.93 -18.92
C VAL A 13 16.62 14.36 -17.64
N ALA A 14 17.37 14.40 -16.56
CA ALA A 14 16.92 14.03 -15.23
C ALA A 14 16.56 15.27 -14.42
N ILE A 15 15.31 15.35 -13.94
CA ILE A 15 14.82 16.47 -13.13
C ILE A 15 14.53 15.96 -11.72
N GLY A 16 15.19 16.51 -10.71
CA GLY A 16 14.84 16.28 -9.32
C GLY A 16 13.54 16.99 -8.97
N ALA A 17 12.62 16.32 -8.30
CA ALA A 17 11.35 16.90 -7.90
C ALA A 17 10.93 16.39 -6.53
N ARG A 18 10.13 17.22 -5.83
CA ARG A 18 9.66 16.94 -4.48
C ARG A 18 8.15 17.18 -4.39
N THR A 19 7.43 16.21 -3.85
CA THR A 19 6.00 16.29 -3.53
C THR A 19 5.78 16.15 -2.02
N GLY A 20 4.78 16.85 -1.48
CA GLY A 20 4.35 16.76 -0.07
C GLY A 20 4.18 18.12 0.64
N GLU A 21 3.39 18.12 1.71
CA GLU A 21 3.34 19.22 2.71
C GLU A 21 4.58 19.16 3.62
N GLU A 22 4.82 20.22 4.42
CA GLU A 22 5.93 20.26 5.37
C GLU A 22 5.89 19.06 6.32
N GLY A 23 6.85 18.15 6.19
CA GLY A 23 6.99 16.94 7.02
C GLY A 23 7.14 15.63 6.24
N TRP A 24 6.61 15.54 5.01
CA TRP A 24 6.69 14.34 4.17
C TRP A 24 7.12 14.69 2.74
N ARG A 25 8.40 15.03 2.56
CA ARG A 25 8.97 15.32 1.24
C ARG A 25 9.61 14.05 0.69
N GLN A 26 9.01 13.44 -0.33
CA GLN A 26 9.68 12.35 -1.05
C GLN A 26 10.39 12.91 -2.28
N PRO A 27 11.73 12.82 -2.34
CA PRO A 27 12.47 13.19 -3.53
C PRO A 27 12.29 12.11 -4.59
N PHE A 28 12.08 12.54 -5.83
CA PHE A 28 12.06 11.66 -6.99
C PHE A 28 12.81 12.29 -8.16
N ARG A 29 13.23 11.45 -9.09
CA ARG A 29 13.88 11.85 -10.33
C ARG A 29 12.95 11.53 -11.50
N ILE A 30 12.66 12.51 -12.33
CA ILE A 30 11.98 12.32 -13.61
C ILE A 30 13.07 12.20 -14.69
N VAL A 31 13.12 11.09 -15.42
CA VAL A 31 13.99 10.94 -16.59
C VAL A 31 13.14 11.14 -17.83
N CYS A 32 13.48 12.15 -18.63
CA CYS A 32 12.84 12.44 -19.90
C CYS A 32 13.68 11.92 -21.07
N GLY A 33 13.04 11.44 -22.13
CA GLY A 33 13.70 11.13 -23.42
C GLY A 33 13.74 12.34 -24.37
N GLY A 34 14.19 12.14 -25.61
CA GLY A 34 14.46 13.21 -26.58
C GLY A 34 13.30 14.20 -26.82
N ALA A 35 12.04 13.70 -26.93
CA ALA A 35 10.85 14.55 -27.05
C ALA A 35 10.42 15.24 -25.73
N ARG A 36 11.30 15.26 -24.72
CA ARG A 36 11.02 15.67 -23.33
C ARG A 36 9.85 14.93 -22.67
N ARG A 37 9.44 13.79 -23.26
CA ARG A 37 8.43 12.91 -22.67
C ARG A 37 9.03 12.21 -21.44
N PRO A 38 8.34 12.21 -20.29
CA PRO A 38 8.82 11.54 -19.10
C PRO A 38 8.83 10.03 -19.36
N GLN A 39 9.98 9.39 -19.40
CA GLN A 39 10.10 7.94 -19.63
C GLN A 39 10.18 7.16 -18.32
N ARG A 40 10.67 7.80 -17.26
CA ARG A 40 10.88 7.13 -15.97
C ARG A 40 10.70 8.07 -14.79
N LEU A 41 10.06 7.59 -13.74
CA LEU A 41 10.01 8.22 -12.43
C LEU A 41 10.73 7.31 -11.43
N GLU A 42 11.77 7.81 -10.77
CA GLU A 42 12.53 7.07 -9.76
C GLU A 42 12.31 7.72 -8.41
N MET A 43 11.73 7.01 -7.45
CA MET A 43 11.73 7.50 -6.06
C MET A 43 13.15 7.37 -5.49
N LEU A 44 13.64 8.38 -4.78
CA LEU A 44 15.00 8.38 -4.22
C LEU A 44 14.98 7.87 -2.77
N ALA A 45 14.38 6.71 -2.55
CA ALA A 45 14.09 6.13 -1.23
C ALA A 45 14.79 4.77 -1.00
N GLY A 46 16.10 4.73 -1.21
CA GLY A 46 16.91 3.51 -1.03
C GLY A 46 16.95 2.58 -2.25
N ARG A 47 17.64 1.44 -2.11
CA ARG A 47 17.97 0.52 -3.22
C ARG A 47 16.75 -0.12 -3.89
N ASP A 48 15.66 -0.28 -3.16
CA ASP A 48 14.41 -0.90 -3.64
C ASP A 48 13.29 0.13 -3.84
N ALA A 49 13.68 1.37 -4.10
CA ALA A 49 12.70 2.41 -4.36
C ALA A 49 11.92 2.10 -5.65
N PRO A 50 10.60 2.33 -5.64
CA PRO A 50 9.78 2.08 -6.81
C PRO A 50 10.19 2.96 -7.98
N VAL A 51 10.11 2.36 -9.16
CA VAL A 51 10.32 2.98 -10.46
C VAL A 51 9.03 2.86 -11.25
N LEU A 52 8.58 3.97 -11.84
CA LEU A 52 7.50 3.96 -12.83
C LEU A 52 8.12 4.19 -14.20
N GLU A 53 7.98 3.23 -15.11
CA GLU A 53 8.39 3.35 -16.51
C GLU A 53 7.15 3.67 -17.35
N MET A 54 7.31 4.62 -18.29
CA MET A 54 6.28 5.09 -19.20
C MET A 54 6.77 4.87 -20.63
N ASP A 55 6.16 3.91 -21.34
CA ASP A 55 6.59 3.50 -22.67
C ASP A 55 5.52 3.71 -23.75
N ASP A 56 4.26 3.88 -23.36
CA ASP A 56 3.13 4.12 -24.25
C ASP A 56 2.46 5.45 -23.93
N PHE A 57 2.26 6.28 -24.95
CA PHE A 57 1.71 7.63 -24.84
C PHE A 57 0.60 7.83 -25.86
N GLY A 58 -0.47 8.50 -25.45
CA GLY A 58 -1.51 8.98 -26.35
C GLY A 58 -1.86 10.44 -26.10
N PRO A 59 -2.69 11.04 -26.97
CA PRO A 59 -3.12 12.42 -26.81
C PRO A 59 -3.85 12.61 -25.48
N GLY A 60 -3.44 13.63 -24.72
CA GLY A 60 -4.13 14.11 -23.54
C GLY A 60 -4.59 15.56 -23.68
N VAL A 61 -5.24 16.08 -22.65
CA VAL A 61 -5.85 17.43 -22.67
C VAL A 61 -4.80 18.55 -22.78
N PHE A 62 -3.63 18.36 -22.16
CA PHE A 62 -2.57 19.38 -22.12
C PHE A 62 -1.24 18.91 -22.73
N CYS A 63 -0.98 17.60 -22.67
CA CYS A 63 0.22 16.97 -23.20
C CYS A 63 -0.10 15.51 -23.53
N ASP A 64 0.83 14.84 -24.22
CA ASP A 64 0.77 13.39 -24.35
C ASP A 64 0.78 12.74 -22.96
N MET A 65 -0.23 11.90 -22.72
CA MET A 65 -0.40 11.20 -21.45
C MET A 65 0.08 9.75 -21.59
N PRO A 66 0.77 9.21 -20.58
CA PRO A 66 1.08 7.80 -20.56
C PRO A 66 -0.22 7.00 -20.55
N ARG A 67 -0.32 5.99 -21.41
CA ARG A 67 -1.41 5.01 -21.44
C ARG A 67 -1.06 3.73 -20.72
N ARG A 68 0.24 3.50 -20.53
CA ARG A 68 0.78 2.34 -19.83
C ARG A 68 1.85 2.77 -18.87
N LEU A 69 1.75 2.29 -17.64
CA LEU A 69 2.78 2.43 -16.62
C LEU A 69 3.27 1.03 -16.26
N ARG A 70 4.58 0.82 -16.33
CA ARG A 70 5.20 -0.34 -15.67
C ARG A 70 5.72 0.11 -14.31
N TRP A 71 5.11 -0.41 -13.27
CA TRP A 71 5.57 -0.17 -11.91
C TRP A 71 6.53 -1.29 -11.51
N ARG A 72 7.73 -0.92 -11.08
CA ARG A 72 8.78 -1.85 -10.64
C ARG A 72 9.19 -1.53 -9.22
N ARG A 73 9.23 -2.54 -8.36
CA ARG A 73 9.78 -2.43 -7.00
C ARG A 73 10.44 -3.75 -6.62
N GLY A 74 11.76 -3.74 -6.47
CA GLY A 74 12.54 -4.97 -6.37
C GLY A 74 12.32 -5.88 -7.58
N TRP A 75 11.86 -7.12 -7.34
CA TRP A 75 11.51 -8.09 -8.39
C TRP A 75 10.06 -7.96 -8.89
N LEU A 76 9.20 -7.23 -8.16
CA LEU A 76 7.81 -7.06 -8.55
C LEU A 76 7.75 -6.10 -9.73
N THR A 77 7.18 -6.56 -10.84
CA THR A 77 6.83 -5.73 -11.99
C THR A 77 5.34 -5.88 -12.21
N ASP A 78 4.63 -4.76 -12.22
CA ASP A 78 3.21 -4.69 -12.55
C ASP A 78 3.00 -3.73 -13.72
N THR A 79 1.93 -3.95 -14.48
CA THR A 79 1.55 -3.10 -15.60
C THR A 79 0.18 -2.52 -15.35
N VAL A 80 0.10 -1.20 -15.25
CA VAL A 80 -1.14 -0.47 -15.10
C VAL A 80 -1.48 0.17 -16.43
N GLU A 81 -2.69 -0.09 -16.92
CA GLU A 81 -3.26 0.61 -18.06
C GLU A 81 -4.03 1.84 -17.57
N ILE A 82 -3.70 3.00 -18.12
CA ILE A 82 -4.41 4.25 -17.86
C ILE A 82 -5.53 4.36 -18.90
N THR A 83 -6.73 3.95 -18.50
CA THR A 83 -7.92 3.98 -19.35
C THR A 83 -8.64 5.32 -19.29
N HIS A 84 -8.47 6.09 -18.21
CA HIS A 84 -9.11 7.38 -18.04
C HIS A 84 -8.23 8.32 -17.19
N VAL A 85 -8.12 9.58 -17.61
CA VAL A 85 -7.49 10.66 -16.83
C VAL A 85 -8.51 11.77 -16.66
N GLY A 86 -9.02 11.90 -15.43
CA GLY A 86 -9.88 13.01 -15.05
C GLY A 86 -9.06 14.16 -14.44
N ALA A 87 -9.48 15.40 -14.67
CA ALA A 87 -9.01 16.51 -13.85
C ALA A 87 -9.51 16.30 -12.42
N VAL A 88 -8.58 16.05 -11.48
CA VAL A 88 -8.94 15.92 -10.07
C VAL A 88 -8.97 17.32 -9.47
N THR A 89 -10.16 17.94 -9.40
CA THR A 89 -10.38 19.12 -8.56
C THR A 89 -10.66 18.68 -7.12
N SER A 90 -9.74 17.96 -6.46
CA SER A 90 -9.84 17.69 -5.02
C SER A 90 -8.62 16.99 -4.41
N ARG A 91 -8.59 17.03 -3.06
CA ARG A 91 -7.82 16.25 -2.07
C ARG A 91 -7.38 14.84 -2.53
N PRO A 92 -6.26 14.32 -1.98
CA PRO A 92 -5.54 13.11 -2.42
C PRO A 92 -6.41 11.90 -2.83
N SER A 93 -5.98 11.20 -3.87
CA SER A 93 -6.68 10.09 -4.54
C SER A 93 -6.58 8.73 -3.84
N TYR A 94 -5.79 8.62 -2.77
CA TYR A 94 -6.17 7.69 -1.73
C TYR A 94 -7.19 8.45 -0.89
N ALA A 95 -8.45 8.02 -0.94
CA ALA A 95 -9.29 8.30 0.21
C ALA A 95 -8.55 7.66 1.38
N LEU A 96 -7.94 8.49 2.26
CA LEU A 96 -8.00 8.16 3.66
C LEU A 96 -9.48 7.89 3.87
N HIS A 97 -9.85 6.62 3.96
CA HIS A 97 -11.14 6.29 4.55
C HIS A 97 -11.10 7.05 5.86
N ASP A 98 -11.94 8.07 5.96
CA ASP A 98 -12.17 8.71 7.23
C ASP A 98 -12.66 7.57 8.12
N GLY A 99 -11.78 7.08 8.99
CA GLY A 99 -12.09 6.01 9.93
C GLY A 99 -13.28 6.39 10.82
N ARG A 100 -13.73 7.66 10.81
CA ARG A 100 -14.96 8.11 11.45
C ARG A 100 -16.23 7.53 10.82
N GLY A 101 -16.17 6.98 9.61
CA GLY A 101 -17.25 6.20 8.99
C GLY A 101 -17.11 4.68 9.13
N GLY A 102 -15.96 4.18 9.57
CA GLY A 102 -15.75 2.76 9.83
C GLY A 102 -16.63 2.33 11.00
N ARG A 103 -17.46 1.29 10.81
CA ARG A 103 -18.25 0.72 11.91
C ARG A 103 -17.32 0.50 13.10
N ALA A 104 -17.62 1.19 14.20
CA ALA A 104 -16.83 1.12 15.41
C ALA A 104 -16.61 -0.34 15.79
N ALA A 105 -15.43 -0.61 16.36
CA ALA A 105 -15.14 -1.89 16.98
C ALA A 105 -16.33 -2.27 17.88
N ARG A 106 -16.91 -3.44 17.63
CA ARG A 106 -18.02 -3.95 18.43
C ARG A 106 -17.44 -4.68 19.62
N VAL A 107 -17.95 -4.36 20.81
CA VAL A 107 -17.63 -5.10 22.03
C VAL A 107 -18.83 -5.97 22.35
N ASP A 108 -18.62 -7.28 22.44
CA ASP A 108 -19.62 -8.20 22.98
C ASP A 108 -19.54 -8.17 24.51
N PRO A 109 -20.54 -7.57 25.21
CA PRO A 109 -20.53 -7.50 26.67
C PRO A 109 -20.79 -8.85 27.34
N SER A 110 -21.27 -9.85 26.59
CA SER A 110 -21.51 -11.20 27.08
C SER A 110 -20.27 -12.09 27.01
N ALA A 111 -19.28 -11.71 26.20
CA ALA A 111 -18.00 -12.40 26.11
C ALA A 111 -17.07 -12.04 27.28
N PRO A 112 -16.13 -12.92 27.66
CA PRO A 112 -15.13 -12.60 28.67
C PRO A 112 -14.38 -11.31 28.32
N SER A 113 -14.26 -10.40 29.29
CA SER A 113 -13.63 -9.09 29.11
C SER A 113 -12.12 -9.12 28.78
N ARG A 114 -11.54 -10.31 28.63
CA ARG A 114 -10.12 -10.54 28.37
C ARG A 114 -9.93 -11.45 27.17
N ALA A 115 -9.12 -11.01 26.22
CA ALA A 115 -8.61 -11.89 25.17
C ALA A 115 -7.63 -12.91 25.76
N ARG A 116 -7.64 -14.13 25.22
CA ARG A 116 -6.63 -15.13 25.55
C ARG A 116 -5.27 -14.65 25.02
N ALA A 117 -4.35 -14.40 25.93
CA ALA A 117 -3.04 -13.84 25.63
C ALA A 117 -1.91 -14.70 26.20
N THR A 118 -0.77 -14.67 25.54
CA THR A 118 0.50 -15.24 26.00
C THR A 118 1.65 -14.34 25.57
N ARG A 119 2.90 -14.76 25.80
CA ARG A 119 4.09 -14.07 25.29
C ARG A 119 4.89 -14.97 24.37
N SER A 120 5.54 -14.38 23.38
CA SER A 120 6.50 -15.10 22.53
C SER A 120 7.62 -15.72 23.40
N PRO A 121 8.10 -16.94 23.09
CA PRO A 121 9.17 -17.59 23.86
C PRO A 121 10.48 -16.79 23.92
N ARG A 122 10.80 -16.03 22.87
CA ARG A 122 12.10 -15.37 22.69
C ARG A 122 12.17 -13.88 23.05
N GLY A 123 11.04 -13.20 23.30
CA GLY A 123 11.07 -11.72 23.28
C GLY A 123 9.99 -10.99 24.05
N ARG A 124 9.25 -11.64 24.97
CA ARG A 124 8.14 -11.03 25.74
C ARG A 124 7.03 -10.38 24.91
N LEU A 125 7.05 -10.51 23.59
CA LEU A 125 6.09 -9.85 22.71
C LEU A 125 4.67 -10.38 22.99
N PRO A 126 3.66 -9.50 23.08
CA PRO A 126 2.29 -9.90 23.40
C PRO A 126 1.67 -10.66 22.24
N LEU A 127 1.25 -11.90 22.51
CA LEU A 127 0.53 -12.73 21.56
C LEU A 127 -0.92 -12.86 22.01
N VAL A 128 -1.85 -12.74 21.08
CA VAL A 128 -3.29 -12.91 21.31
C VAL A 128 -3.88 -13.93 20.35
N ARG A 129 -4.93 -14.62 20.80
CA ARG A 129 -5.77 -15.42 19.91
C ARG A 129 -6.72 -14.50 19.16
N ALA A 130 -6.79 -14.69 17.85
CA ALA A 130 -7.66 -13.93 16.97
C ALA A 130 -8.43 -14.89 16.04
N THR A 131 -9.56 -14.42 15.54
CA THR A 131 -10.29 -15.10 14.47
C THR A 131 -10.51 -14.16 13.30
N MET A 132 -10.49 -14.70 12.09
CA MET A 132 -10.89 -14.04 10.85
C MET A 132 -12.12 -14.76 10.32
N ASP A 133 -13.22 -14.05 10.12
CA ASP A 133 -14.48 -14.61 9.60
C ASP A 133 -14.96 -15.83 10.41
N GLY A 134 -14.76 -15.77 11.72
CA GLY A 134 -15.09 -16.84 12.67
C GLY A 134 -14.11 -18.02 12.69
N ARG A 135 -13.09 -18.04 11.83
CA ARG A 135 -12.07 -19.09 11.76
C ARG A 135 -10.81 -18.66 12.52
N ASP A 136 -10.14 -19.61 13.17
CA ASP A 136 -8.98 -19.34 14.00
C ASP A 136 -7.75 -18.90 13.20
N LEU A 137 -7.11 -17.80 13.61
CA LEU A 137 -5.87 -17.30 13.02
C LEU A 137 -4.61 -17.85 13.71
N GLY A 138 -4.76 -18.54 14.84
CA GLY A 138 -3.60 -18.91 15.65
C GLY A 138 -3.23 -17.83 16.65
N TRP A 139 -1.94 -17.78 17.02
CA TRP A 139 -1.39 -16.75 17.88
C TRP A 139 -0.86 -15.60 17.05
N CYS A 140 -1.45 -14.42 17.20
CA CYS A 140 -1.10 -13.21 16.48
C CYS A 140 -0.32 -12.24 17.39
N LEU A 141 0.67 -11.57 16.83
CA LEU A 141 1.38 -10.47 17.50
C LEU A 141 0.54 -9.19 17.46
N ILE A 142 0.46 -8.47 18.58
CA ILE A 142 0.02 -7.07 18.56
C ILE A 142 1.22 -6.20 18.23
N ASP A 143 1.23 -5.62 17.03
CA ASP A 143 2.31 -4.79 16.52
C ASP A 143 1.79 -3.39 16.20
N THR A 144 2.08 -2.43 17.08
CA THR A 144 1.71 -1.02 16.88
C THR A 144 2.60 -0.30 15.87
N GLY A 145 3.71 -0.93 15.43
CA GLY A 145 4.60 -0.41 14.39
C GLY A 145 4.18 -0.81 12.97
N ALA A 146 3.25 -1.75 12.83
CA ALA A 146 2.78 -2.21 11.53
C ALA A 146 1.72 -1.26 10.93
N GLY A 147 1.90 -0.87 9.67
CA GLY A 147 0.93 -0.07 8.93
C GLY A 147 -0.29 -0.86 8.43
N ALA A 148 -0.25 -2.19 8.50
CA ALA A 148 -1.33 -3.10 8.13
C ALA A 148 -1.19 -4.43 8.89
N SER A 149 -2.28 -5.17 9.04
CA SER A 149 -2.23 -6.55 9.55
C SER A 149 -1.60 -7.47 8.50
N ALA A 150 -0.68 -8.32 8.94
CA ALA A 150 -0.05 -9.34 8.12
C ALA A 150 -0.29 -10.72 8.73
N ILE A 151 -0.56 -11.69 7.88
CA ILE A 151 -0.69 -13.10 8.24
C ILE A 151 0.13 -13.94 7.28
N ASP A 152 0.52 -15.13 7.73
CA ASP A 152 1.24 -16.07 6.88
C ASP A 152 0.41 -16.47 5.66
N ARG A 153 1.08 -16.71 4.53
CA ARG A 153 0.41 -17.08 3.28
C ARG A 153 -0.39 -18.37 3.42
N ALA A 154 0.15 -19.39 4.08
CA ALA A 154 -0.54 -20.66 4.26
C ALA A 154 -1.81 -20.49 5.12
N VAL A 155 -1.76 -19.61 6.13
CA VAL A 155 -2.94 -19.26 6.93
C VAL A 155 -3.99 -18.54 6.09
N ALA A 156 -3.58 -17.56 5.28
CA ALA A 156 -4.51 -16.85 4.38
C ALA A 156 -5.17 -17.79 3.35
N ASP A 157 -4.40 -18.75 2.82
CA ASP A 157 -4.88 -19.74 1.85
C ASP A 157 -5.82 -20.75 2.52
N ASP A 158 -5.52 -21.26 3.72
CA ASP A 158 -6.41 -22.15 4.49
C ASP A 158 -7.74 -21.47 4.85
N LEU A 159 -7.69 -20.17 5.17
CA LEU A 159 -8.86 -19.36 5.43
C LEU A 159 -9.70 -19.08 4.17
N GLY A 160 -9.14 -19.28 2.97
CA GLY A 160 -9.81 -19.01 1.71
C GLY A 160 -10.02 -17.51 1.45
N LEU A 161 -9.13 -16.66 1.96
CA LEU A 161 -9.29 -15.21 1.82
C LEU A 161 -9.10 -14.76 0.37
N ALA A 162 -10.05 -13.96 -0.13
CA ALA A 162 -9.99 -13.43 -1.49
C ALA A 162 -8.76 -12.52 -1.65
N SER A 163 -7.99 -12.74 -2.71
CA SER A 163 -6.94 -11.80 -3.11
C SER A 163 -7.54 -10.68 -3.94
N LEU A 164 -7.23 -9.45 -3.55
CA LEU A 164 -7.62 -8.24 -4.27
C LEU A 164 -6.49 -7.71 -5.17
N GLY A 165 -5.33 -8.36 -5.15
CA GLY A 165 -4.14 -7.90 -5.85
C GLY A 165 -2.87 -8.17 -5.05
N ARG A 166 -1.77 -7.54 -5.49
CA ARG A 166 -0.44 -7.67 -4.87
C ARG A 166 0.03 -6.31 -4.36
N THR A 167 0.77 -6.33 -3.27
CA THR A 167 1.39 -5.15 -2.68
C THR A 167 2.85 -5.45 -2.33
N TRP A 168 3.63 -4.40 -2.12
CA TRP A 168 4.99 -4.53 -1.64
C TRP A 168 5.07 -4.10 -0.19
N VAL A 169 5.45 -5.03 0.68
CA VAL A 169 5.58 -4.82 2.12
C VAL A 169 7.05 -4.59 2.45
N LEU A 170 7.32 -3.58 3.28
CA LEU A 170 8.63 -3.36 3.87
C LEU A 170 8.68 -4.06 5.22
N THR A 171 9.72 -4.87 5.42
CA THR A 171 10.03 -5.55 6.67
C THR A 171 11.41 -5.06 7.17
N PRO A 172 11.78 -5.34 8.43
CA PRO A 172 13.13 -5.04 8.92
C PRO A 172 14.26 -5.72 8.12
N THR A 173 13.96 -6.78 7.37
CA THR A 173 14.94 -7.55 6.60
C THR A 173 14.93 -7.22 5.11
N GLY A 174 14.04 -6.34 4.63
CA GLY A 174 13.97 -5.94 3.23
C GLY A 174 12.54 -5.73 2.75
N GLY A 175 12.34 -5.77 1.44
CA GLY A 175 11.01 -5.69 0.85
C GLY A 175 10.58 -7.02 0.21
N GLU A 176 9.30 -7.35 0.30
CA GLU A 176 8.74 -8.53 -0.35
C GLU A 176 7.36 -8.23 -0.95
N GLY A 177 7.06 -8.87 -2.09
CA GLY A 177 5.74 -8.85 -2.69
C GLY A 177 4.78 -9.79 -1.96
N ALA A 178 3.70 -9.25 -1.40
CA ALA A 178 2.65 -9.99 -0.71
C ALA A 178 1.30 -9.84 -1.43
N ALA A 179 0.39 -10.80 -1.24
CA ALA A 179 -0.99 -10.64 -1.70
C ALA A 179 -1.75 -9.72 -0.74
N TYR A 180 -2.50 -8.75 -1.28
CA TYR A 180 -3.49 -8.02 -0.50
C TYR A 180 -4.76 -8.88 -0.42
N ARG A 181 -5.17 -9.21 0.80
CA ARG A 181 -6.26 -10.15 1.09
C ARG A 181 -7.37 -9.45 1.86
N ARG A 182 -8.61 -9.90 1.65
CA ARG A 182 -9.80 -9.36 2.31
C ARG A 182 -10.46 -10.42 3.18
N GLY A 183 -10.71 -10.06 4.43
CA GLY A 183 -11.59 -10.76 5.36
C GLY A 183 -12.72 -9.82 5.81
N ARG A 184 -13.84 -10.40 6.25
CA ARG A 184 -15.08 -9.70 6.61
C ARG A 184 -15.09 -9.20 8.06
N ALA A 185 -14.42 -9.90 8.97
CA ALA A 185 -14.35 -9.52 10.39
C ALA A 185 -13.13 -10.14 11.08
N LEU A 186 -12.35 -9.31 11.78
CA LEU A 186 -11.29 -9.72 12.68
C LEU A 186 -11.79 -9.61 14.13
N ALA A 187 -11.75 -10.70 14.89
CA ALA A 187 -12.10 -10.66 16.32
C ALA A 187 -10.94 -11.05 17.22
N ILE A 188 -10.81 -10.32 18.35
CA ILE A 188 -9.80 -10.54 19.39
C ILE A 188 -10.49 -10.41 20.75
N GLY A 189 -10.69 -11.54 21.42
CA GLY A 189 -11.49 -11.57 22.66
C GLY A 189 -12.90 -11.02 22.42
N PRO A 190 -13.39 -10.06 23.22
CA PRO A 190 -14.73 -9.50 23.06
C PRO A 190 -14.83 -8.46 21.94
N VAL A 191 -13.70 -8.06 21.32
CA VAL A 191 -13.66 -6.99 20.32
C VAL A 191 -13.73 -7.59 18.93
N THR A 192 -14.66 -7.09 18.11
CA THR A 192 -14.77 -7.40 16.68
C THR A 192 -14.56 -6.14 15.86
N LEU A 193 -13.61 -6.21 14.94
CA LEU A 193 -13.33 -5.22 13.90
C LEU A 193 -13.99 -5.71 12.61
N PRO A 194 -15.17 -5.17 12.23
CA PRO A 194 -15.78 -5.52 10.95
C PRO A 194 -14.94 -4.96 9.80
N GLU A 195 -15.06 -5.57 8.63
CA GLU A 195 -14.54 -5.02 7.39
C GLU A 195 -15.04 -3.59 7.21
N ALA A 196 -14.11 -2.69 6.90
CA ALA A 196 -14.45 -1.38 6.41
C ALA A 196 -14.76 -1.50 4.91
N LEU A 197 -16.02 -1.80 4.54
CA LEU A 197 -16.61 -1.46 3.23
C LEU A 197 -18.11 -1.80 3.22
N ASP A 198 -18.96 -0.77 3.18
CA ASP A 198 -20.21 -0.80 2.43
C ASP A 198 -19.84 -0.29 1.02
N SER A 199 -19.82 -1.17 0.02
CA SER A 199 -19.97 -0.76 -1.38
C SER A 199 -21.39 -1.09 -1.80
N THR A 200 -22.34 -0.27 -1.36
CA THR A 200 -23.70 -0.23 -1.93
C THR A 200 -23.81 1.03 -2.79
N GLY A 201 -23.96 0.84 -4.11
CA GLY A 201 -24.21 1.89 -5.09
C GLY A 201 -23.25 1.86 -6.26
#